data_AF-A0A0M0BVR2-F1
#
_entry.id   AF-A0A0M0BVR2-F1
#
_cell.length_a   1.000
_cell.length_b   1.000
_cell.length_c   1.000
_cell.angle_alpha   90.00
_cell.angle_beta   90.00
_cell.angle_gamma   90.00
#
_symmetry.space_group_name_H-M   'P 1'
#
loop_
_entity.id
_entity.type
_entity.pdbx_description
1 polymer ?
#
loop_
_entity_poly.entity_id
_entity_poly.type
_entity_poly.pdbx_seq_one_letter_code
_entity_poly.pdbx_strand_id
1 'polypeptide(L)'
;MIGEEIRINPISGKEYSIFKIILGNLLIIAWIGLGSFACWLIHPIIGWVFLFSTLFLVYFVLRKRGCKTCYYCKTCTIGFGKLPELFFFEDGTENVDVKGLKMFPYIFVLISFIPIAFLIFSIFNHYTTIKLVVLVLLFGFSIFSGLVRRELFIKKKNSF
;
A
#
# COMPACT_ATOMS: atom_id res chain seq x y z
N MET A 1 20.19 37.67 24.85
CA MET A 1 20.44 38.40 23.58
C MET A 1 21.51 37.64 22.83
N ILE A 2 21.45 37.16 21.60
CA ILE A 2 20.57 37.11 20.41
C ILE A 2 21.32 36.04 19.57
N GLY A 3 20.76 35.05 18.89
CA GLY A 3 19.41 34.63 18.65
C GLY A 3 19.45 33.21 18.07
N GLU A 4 18.33 32.51 18.26
CA GLU A 4 17.98 31.29 17.55
C GLU A 4 18.12 31.48 16.03
N GLU A 5 19.19 30.95 15.44
CA GLU A 5 19.18 30.60 14.03
C GLU A 5 18.60 29.18 13.90
N ILE A 6 17.28 29.09 14.03
CA ILE A 6 16.50 27.94 13.56
C ILE A 6 16.57 27.98 12.03
N ARG A 7 17.68 27.50 11.47
CA ARG A 7 17.79 27.24 10.03
C ARG A 7 17.08 25.93 9.71
N ILE A 8 15.83 26.08 9.31
CA ILE A 8 15.06 25.25 8.36
C ILE A 8 15.73 23.89 8.07
N ASN A 9 15.19 22.86 8.74
CA ASN A 9 15.49 21.44 8.57
C ASN A 9 15.54 21.06 7.07
N PRO A 10 16.71 20.71 6.50
CA PRO A 10 16.81 20.32 5.11
C PRO A 10 16.17 18.94 4.96
N ILE A 11 14.94 18.97 4.45
CA ILE A 11 14.23 17.94 3.68
C ILE A 11 15.05 16.66 3.57
N SER A 12 14.75 15.71 4.45
CA SER A 12 15.41 14.39 4.54
C SER A 12 15.72 13.82 3.16
N GLY A 13 16.97 13.94 2.73
CA GLY A 13 17.52 13.32 1.53
C GLY A 13 17.82 11.85 1.81
N LYS A 14 16.80 11.06 2.18
CA LYS A 14 16.95 9.61 2.27
C LYS A 14 17.12 9.07 0.86
N GLU A 15 18.31 8.59 0.54
CA GLU A 15 18.52 7.75 -0.65
C GLU A 15 17.75 6.44 -0.45
N TYR A 16 16.62 6.34 -1.15
CA TYR A 16 15.85 5.11 -1.19
C TYR A 16 16.66 4.03 -1.91
N SER A 17 16.87 2.90 -1.23
CA SER A 17 17.45 1.73 -1.87
C SER A 17 16.55 1.32 -3.04
N ILE A 18 17.11 1.34 -4.25
CA ILE A 18 16.42 0.96 -5.49
C ILE A 18 15.79 -0.44 -5.34
N PHE A 19 16.46 -1.34 -4.62
CA PHE A 19 15.94 -2.67 -4.32
C PHE A 19 14.62 -2.63 -3.54
N LYS A 20 14.52 -1.81 -2.48
CA LYS A 20 13.29 -1.66 -1.70
C LYS A 20 12.15 -1.08 -2.53
N ILE A 21 12.44 -0.12 -3.40
CA ILE A 21 11.45 0.46 -4.32
C ILE A 21 10.93 -0.63 -5.27
N ILE A 22 11.81 -1.36 -5.94
CA ILE A 22 11.43 -2.40 -6.91
C ILE A 22 10.62 -3.49 -6.22
N LEU A 23 11.13 -4.02 -5.10
CA LEU A 23 10.47 -5.08 -4.34
C LEU A 23 9.09 -4.64 -3.86
N GLY A 24 9.01 -3.44 -3.29
CA GLY A 24 7.76 -2.90 -2.77
C GLY A 24 6.69 -2.70 -3.85
N ASN A 25 7.07 -2.21 -5.03
CA ASN A 25 6.15 -2.11 -6.17
C ASN A 25 5.68 -3.48 -6.65
N LEU A 26 6.59 -4.43 -6.74
CA LEU A 26 6.27 -5.79 -7.13
C LEU A 26 5.26 -6.40 -6.17
N LEU A 27 5.42 -6.18 -4.86
CA LEU A 27 4.47 -6.62 -3.83
C LEU A 27 3.10 -5.95 -3.98
N ILE A 28 3.03 -4.64 -4.26
CA ILE A 28 1.75 -3.95 -4.50
C ILE A 28 1.06 -4.54 -5.75
N ILE A 29 1.79 -4.69 -6.85
CA ILE A 29 1.25 -5.26 -8.10
C ILE A 29 0.76 -6.69 -7.87
N ALA A 30 1.54 -7.51 -7.16
CA ALA A 30 1.16 -8.88 -6.81
C ALA A 30 -0.11 -8.90 -5.96
N TRP A 31 -0.24 -7.99 -5.00
CA TRP A 31 -1.42 -7.90 -4.13
C TRP A 31 -2.68 -7.48 -4.89
N ILE A 32 -2.57 -6.47 -5.76
CA ILE A 32 -3.66 -6.04 -6.65
C ILE A 32 -4.03 -7.18 -7.61
N GLY A 33 -3.04 -7.86 -8.17
CA GLY A 33 -3.22 -9.01 -9.05
C GLY A 33 -3.96 -10.15 -8.37
N LEU A 34 -3.56 -10.51 -7.14
CA LEU A 34 -4.23 -11.52 -6.32
C LEU A 34 -5.68 -11.13 -6.00
N GLY A 35 -5.92 -9.88 -5.60
CA GLY A 35 -7.28 -9.39 -5.33
C GLY A 35 -8.17 -9.38 -6.57
N SER A 36 -7.61 -9.02 -7.73
CA SER A 36 -8.33 -9.05 -9.00
C SER A 36 -8.61 -10.46 -9.47
N PHE A 37 -7.65 -11.38 -9.32
CA PHE A 37 -7.83 -12.78 -9.63
C PHE A 37 -8.87 -13.43 -8.71
N ALA A 38 -8.87 -13.11 -7.42
CA ALA A 38 -9.90 -13.53 -6.48
C ALA A 38 -11.31 -13.11 -6.92
N CYS A 39 -11.48 -11.85 -7.34
CA CYS A 39 -12.74 -11.33 -7.87
C CYS A 39 -13.12 -12.00 -9.21
N TRP A 40 -12.14 -12.31 -10.07
CA TRP A 40 -12.36 -13.00 -11.34
C TRP A 40 -12.88 -14.43 -11.13
N LEU A 41 -12.38 -15.16 -10.12
CA LEU A 41 -12.87 -16.50 -9.78
C LEU A 41 -14.36 -16.56 -9.40
N ILE A 42 -14.98 -15.41 -9.15
CA ILE A 42 -16.43 -15.27 -8.93
C ILE A 42 -17.11 -14.92 -10.25
N HIS A 43 -16.65 -13.83 -10.88
CA HIS A 43 -17.15 -13.42 -12.17
C HIS A 43 -16.10 -12.58 -12.93
N PRO A 44 -15.83 -12.85 -14.22
CA PRO A 44 -14.86 -12.11 -15.01
C PRO A 44 -15.06 -10.60 -15.02
N ILE A 45 -16.29 -10.13 -15.16
CA ILE A 45 -16.60 -8.70 -15.15
C ILE A 45 -16.23 -8.05 -13.81
N ILE A 46 -16.49 -8.72 -12.68
CA ILE A 46 -16.14 -8.19 -11.35
C ILE A 46 -14.62 -8.11 -11.19
N GLY A 47 -13.89 -9.11 -11.67
CA GLY A 47 -12.42 -9.10 -11.69
C GLY A 47 -11.84 -7.89 -12.43
N TRP A 48 -12.34 -7.61 -13.64
CA TRP A 48 -11.90 -6.44 -14.42
C TRP A 48 -12.26 -5.11 -13.75
N VAL A 49 -13.50 -4.97 -13.27
CA VAL A 49 -13.94 -3.75 -12.57
C VAL A 49 -13.07 -3.50 -11.33
N PHE A 50 -12.79 -4.55 -10.56
CA PHE A 50 -11.92 -4.48 -9.39
C PHE A 50 -10.50 -4.06 -9.77
N LEU A 51 -9.91 -4.69 -10.80
CA LEU A 51 -8.56 -4.38 -11.28
C LEU A 51 -8.44 -2.90 -11.66
N PHE A 52 -9.30 -2.41 -12.56
CA PHE A 52 -9.24 -1.03 -13.02
C PHE A 52 -9.51 -0.02 -11.91
N SER A 53 -10.49 -0.31 -11.04
CA SER A 53 -10.80 0.56 -9.89
C SER A 53 -9.62 0.67 -8.93
N THR A 54 -8.96 -0.46 -8.65
CA THR A 54 -7.83 -0.51 -7.74
C THR A 54 -6.60 0.15 -8.34
N LEU A 55 -6.29 -0.10 -9.62
CA LEU A 55 -5.22 0.58 -10.34
C LEU A 55 -5.43 2.10 -10.35
N PHE A 56 -6.66 2.55 -10.61
CA PHE A 56 -6.99 3.97 -10.57
C PHE A 56 -6.77 4.58 -9.17
N LEU A 57 -7.28 3.94 -8.12
CA LEU A 57 -7.13 4.45 -6.75
C LEU A 57 -5.65 4.47 -6.30
N VAL A 58 -4.90 3.40 -6.58
CA VAL A 58 -3.51 3.26 -6.14
C VAL A 58 -2.55 4.13 -6.97
N TYR A 59 -2.69 4.16 -8.29
CA TYR A 59 -1.72 4.83 -9.16
C TYR A 59 -2.12 6.26 -9.57
N PHE A 60 -3.40 6.63 -9.47
CA PHE A 60 -3.84 7.98 -9.78
C PHE A 60 -4.12 8.80 -8.52
N VAL A 61 -4.99 8.30 -7.63
CA VAL A 61 -5.43 9.05 -6.45
C VAL A 61 -4.31 9.15 -5.40
N LEU A 62 -3.71 8.02 -5.04
CA LEU A 62 -2.60 7.98 -4.09
C LEU A 62 -1.36 8.70 -4.64
N ARG A 63 -1.10 8.68 -5.95
CA ARG A 63 -0.02 9.46 -6.58
C ARG A 63 -0.17 10.96 -6.35
N LYS A 64 -1.37 11.46 -6.62
CA LYS A 64 -1.67 12.90 -6.53
C LYS A 64 -1.63 13.40 -5.08
N ARG A 65 -1.90 12.52 -4.11
CA ARG A 65 -2.01 12.87 -2.68
C ARG A 65 -0.78 12.48 -1.85
N GLY A 66 0.00 11.49 -2.27
CA GLY A 66 1.11 10.92 -1.50
C GLY A 66 2.37 11.78 -1.49
N CYS A 67 2.55 12.65 -2.49
CA CYS A 67 3.77 13.44 -2.67
C CYS A 67 3.47 14.94 -2.79
N LYS A 68 3.50 15.66 -1.66
CA LYS A 68 3.36 17.13 -1.65
C LYS A 68 4.68 17.88 -1.92
N THR A 69 5.82 17.33 -1.51
CA THR A 69 7.14 18.02 -1.56
C THR A 69 8.20 17.31 -2.41
N CYS A 70 7.86 16.21 -3.07
CA CYS A 70 8.79 15.38 -3.86
C CYS A 70 9.18 15.98 -5.23
N TYR A 71 9.13 17.29 -5.41
CA TYR A 71 9.50 17.94 -6.69
C TYR A 71 10.98 17.72 -7.06
N TYR A 72 11.82 17.30 -6.10
CA TYR A 72 13.27 17.15 -6.28
C TYR A 72 13.84 15.72 -6.07
N CYS A 73 13.03 14.71 -5.73
CA CYS A 73 13.54 13.35 -5.53
C CYS A 73 13.33 12.47 -6.78
N LYS A 74 14.39 12.26 -7.58
CA LYS A 74 14.39 11.34 -8.74
C LYS A 74 13.94 9.92 -8.38
N THR A 75 14.23 9.47 -7.17
CA THR A 75 13.83 8.15 -6.62
C THR A 75 12.38 8.08 -6.18
N CYS A 76 11.76 9.22 -5.82
CA CYS A 76 10.34 9.30 -5.47
C CYS A 76 9.43 9.14 -6.70
N THR A 77 9.92 9.58 -7.86
CA THR A 77 9.26 9.39 -9.16
C THR A 77 9.44 7.99 -9.73
N ILE A 78 10.51 7.26 -9.36
CA ILE A 78 10.72 5.88 -9.80
C ILE A 78 9.74 4.98 -9.06
N GLY A 79 8.74 4.47 -9.79
CA GLY A 79 7.81 3.47 -9.28
C GLY A 79 7.10 3.88 -8.00
N PHE A 80 6.71 5.15 -7.82
CA PHE A 80 5.99 5.53 -6.61
C PHE A 80 6.75 5.15 -5.33
N GLY A 81 8.09 5.25 -5.26
CA GLY A 81 8.92 4.65 -4.19
C GLY A 81 8.47 4.91 -2.74
N LYS A 82 7.69 5.98 -2.52
CA LYS A 82 7.07 6.32 -1.25
C LYS A 82 5.82 5.49 -0.87
N LEU A 83 5.10 4.98 -1.87
CA LEU A 83 3.92 4.15 -1.70
C LEU A 83 4.27 2.79 -1.09
N PRO A 84 5.24 2.03 -1.61
CA PRO A 84 5.64 0.80 -0.97
C PRO A 84 6.20 0.99 0.44
N GLU A 85 6.87 2.10 0.71
CA GLU A 85 7.23 2.42 2.09
C GLU A 85 6.02 2.61 2.97
N LEU A 86 5.00 3.33 2.50
CA LEU A 86 3.76 3.50 3.25
C LEU A 86 3.09 2.15 3.60
N PHE A 87 3.22 1.13 2.75
CA PHE A 87 2.61 -0.19 2.94
C PHE A 87 3.51 -1.22 3.64
N PHE A 88 4.84 -1.14 3.50
CA PHE A 88 5.76 -2.21 3.84
C PHE A 88 7.05 -1.77 4.55
N PHE A 89 7.32 -0.47 4.77
CA PHE A 89 8.58 -0.02 5.40
C PHE A 89 8.36 1.09 6.45
N GLU A 90 9.27 1.19 7.43
CA GLU A 90 9.05 2.04 8.62
C GLU A 90 8.95 3.55 8.35
N ASP A 91 9.67 4.02 7.34
CA ASP A 91 9.85 5.44 7.06
C ASP A 91 8.75 6.05 6.16
N GLY A 92 7.79 5.23 5.73
CA GLY A 92 6.82 5.60 4.68
C GLY A 92 5.78 6.67 5.03
N THR A 93 5.72 7.12 6.29
CA THR A 93 4.79 8.18 6.73
C THR A 93 5.38 9.58 6.66
N GLU A 94 6.70 9.71 6.48
CA GLU A 94 7.38 11.00 6.40
C GLU A 94 6.94 11.76 5.15
N ASN A 95 6.54 13.03 5.27
CA ASN A 95 6.16 13.90 4.15
C ASN A 95 4.96 13.39 3.30
N VAL A 96 4.08 12.54 3.84
CA VAL A 96 2.81 12.14 3.19
C VAL A 96 1.70 13.09 3.63
N ASP A 97 0.81 13.48 2.71
CA ASP A 97 -0.35 14.31 3.06
C ASP A 97 -1.28 13.56 4.04
N VAL A 98 -1.84 14.27 5.02
CA VAL A 98 -2.78 13.71 6.01
C VAL A 98 -3.98 13.06 5.30
N LYS A 99 -4.45 13.64 4.18
CA LYS A 99 -5.52 13.04 3.36
C LYS A 99 -5.08 11.73 2.70
N GLY A 100 -3.84 11.64 2.23
CA GLY A 100 -3.27 10.41 1.67
C GLY A 100 -3.11 9.32 2.74
N LEU A 101 -2.65 9.71 3.93
CA LEU A 101 -2.53 8.80 5.08
C LEU A 101 -3.91 8.28 5.54
N LYS A 102 -4.95 9.13 5.50
CA LYS A 102 -6.34 8.73 5.78
C LYS A 102 -6.91 7.81 4.71
N MET A 103 -6.48 7.89 3.44
CA MET A 103 -6.94 7.00 2.37
C MET A 103 -6.36 5.59 2.47
N PHE A 104 -5.20 5.43 3.10
CA PHE A 104 -4.54 4.13 3.27
C PHE A 104 -5.44 3.02 3.83
N PRO A 105 -6.13 3.17 5.00
CA PRO A 105 -6.98 2.11 5.52
C PRO A 105 -8.11 1.73 4.56
N TYR A 106 -8.65 2.69 3.80
CA TYR A 106 -9.67 2.39 2.79
C TYR A 106 -9.12 1.52 1.66
N ILE A 107 -7.90 1.81 1.21
CA ILE A 107 -7.25 1.05 0.14
C ILE A 107 -6.85 -0.34 0.63
N PHE A 108 -6.39 -0.45 1.88
CA PHE A 108 -6.14 -1.74 2.52
C PHE A 108 -7.42 -2.58 2.60
N VAL A 109 -8.55 -2.01 3.05
CA VAL A 109 -9.85 -2.69 3.08
C VAL A 109 -10.31 -3.09 1.69
N LEU A 110 -10.13 -2.22 0.69
CA LEU A 110 -10.50 -2.50 -0.70
C LEU A 110 -9.68 -3.65 -1.29
N ILE A 111 -8.35 -3.66 -1.10
CA ILE A 111 -7.46 -4.65 -1.72
C ILE A 111 -7.52 -6.00 -0.98
N SER A 112 -7.77 -5.99 0.32
CA SER A 112 -7.80 -7.21 1.13
C SER A 112 -9.20 -7.65 1.50
N PHE A 113 -9.91 -6.84 2.27
CA PHE A 113 -11.13 -7.28 2.95
C PHE A 113 -12.23 -7.61 1.96
N ILE A 114 -12.41 -6.79 0.92
CA ILE A 114 -13.44 -7.02 -0.11
C ILE A 114 -13.17 -8.33 -0.88
N PRO A 115 -11.99 -8.55 -1.50
CA PRO A 115 -11.69 -9.82 -2.16
C PRO A 115 -11.77 -11.04 -1.25
N ILE A 116 -11.34 -10.92 0.02
CA ILE A 116 -11.41 -12.00 1.01
C ILE A 116 -12.87 -12.36 1.30
N ALA A 117 -13.73 -11.39 1.62
CA ALA A 117 -15.14 -11.63 1.91
C ALA A 117 -15.86 -12.26 0.72
N PHE A 118 -15.57 -11.77 -0.48
CA PHE A 118 -16.10 -12.28 -1.73
C PHE A 118 -15.63 -13.71 -2.02
N LEU A 119 -14.35 -14.03 -1.80
CA LEU A 119 -13.81 -15.38 -1.93
C LEU A 119 -14.45 -16.35 -0.94
N ILE A 120 -14.61 -15.94 0.32
CA ILE A 120 -15.25 -16.75 1.36
C ILE A 120 -16.68 -17.10 0.92
N PHE A 121 -17.47 -16.10 0.52
CA PHE A 121 -18.81 -16.33 -0.01
C PHE A 121 -18.81 -17.26 -1.24
N SER A 122 -17.85 -17.08 -2.15
CA SER A 122 -17.72 -17.91 -3.35
C SER A 122 -17.39 -19.38 -3.03
N ILE A 123 -16.60 -19.63 -1.98
CA ILE A 123 -16.25 -20.97 -1.51
C ILE A 123 -17.48 -21.69 -0.94
N PHE A 124 -18.33 -20.99 -0.17
CA PHE A 124 -19.56 -21.57 0.36
C PHE A 124 -20.56 -21.98 -0.73
N ASN A 125 -20.62 -21.22 -1.84
CA ASN A 125 -21.49 -21.56 -2.96
C ASN A 125 -20.91 -22.68 -3.83
N HIS A 126 -19.63 -22.58 -4.21
CA HIS A 126 -18.95 -23.57 -5.05
C HIS A 126 -17.49 -23.70 -4.64
N TYR A 127 -17.17 -24.78 -3.93
CA TYR A 127 -15.81 -25.06 -3.50
C TYR A 127 -14.88 -25.33 -4.69
N THR A 128 -13.66 -24.80 -4.60
CA THR A 128 -12.58 -25.09 -5.56
C THR A 128 -11.24 -24.91 -4.87
N THR A 129 -10.30 -25.83 -5.06
CA THR A 129 -8.97 -25.77 -4.42
C THR A 129 -8.23 -24.46 -4.75
N ILE A 130 -8.39 -23.95 -5.97
CA ILE A 130 -7.79 -22.67 -6.40
C ILE A 130 -8.29 -21.51 -5.54
N LYS A 131 -9.59 -21.44 -5.22
CA LYS A 131 -10.17 -20.38 -4.37
C LYS A 131 -9.56 -20.40 -2.97
N LEU A 132 -9.35 -21.59 -2.40
CA LEU A 132 -8.72 -21.75 -1.09
C LEU A 132 -7.25 -21.29 -1.09
N VAL A 133 -6.47 -21.66 -2.11
CA VAL A 133 -5.08 -21.24 -2.24
C VAL A 133 -4.97 -19.72 -2.36
N VAL A 134 -5.80 -19.10 -3.21
CA VAL A 134 -5.81 -17.63 -3.38
C VAL A 134 -6.23 -16.93 -2.09
N LEU A 135 -7.19 -17.48 -1.35
CA LEU A 135 -7.61 -16.95 -0.05
C LEU A 135 -6.46 -16.94 0.96
N VAL A 136 -5.72 -18.05 1.09
CA VAL A 136 -4.57 -18.15 2.01
C VAL A 136 -3.48 -17.14 1.63
N LEU A 137 -3.17 -17.01 0.33
CA LEU A 137 -2.20 -16.03 -0.16
C LEU A 137 -2.64 -14.58 0.15
N LEU A 138 -3.89 -14.21 -0.16
CA LEU A 138 -4.42 -12.88 0.13
C LEU A 138 -4.42 -12.58 1.63
N PHE A 139 -4.78 -13.55 2.45
CA PHE A 139 -4.77 -13.40 3.89
C PHE A 139 -3.34 -13.21 4.43
N GLY A 140 -2.37 -13.97 3.90
CA GLY A 140 -0.95 -13.82 4.21
C GLY A 140 -0.40 -12.43 3.86
N PHE A 141 -0.70 -11.92 2.66
CA PHE A 141 -0.32 -10.56 2.27
C PHE A 141 -0.93 -9.48 3.19
N SER A 142 -2.19 -9.67 3.57
CA SER A 142 -2.93 -8.75 4.44
C SER A 142 -2.34 -8.70 5.84
N ILE A 143 -2.04 -9.87 6.42
CA ILE A 143 -1.38 -9.96 7.72
C ILE A 143 0.02 -9.36 7.64
N PHE A 144 0.82 -9.71 6.64
CA PHE A 144 2.17 -9.19 6.48
C PHE A 144 2.20 -7.66 6.44
N SER A 145 1.38 -7.04 5.58
CA SER A 145 1.30 -5.57 5.51
C SER A 145 0.76 -4.95 6.80
N GLY A 146 -0.22 -5.59 7.45
CA GLY A 146 -0.78 -5.11 8.72
C GLY A 146 0.20 -5.20 9.91
N LEU A 147 0.95 -6.30 10.03
CA LEU A 147 1.94 -6.54 11.10
C LEU A 147 3.10 -5.57 10.99
N VAL A 148 3.70 -5.45 9.80
CA VAL A 148 4.76 -4.48 9.55
C VAL A 148 4.30 -3.10 10.01
N ARG A 149 3.07 -2.71 9.65
CA ARG A 149 2.52 -1.40 10.02
C ARG A 149 2.30 -1.23 11.53
N ARG A 150 1.85 -2.27 12.23
CA ARG A 150 1.67 -2.24 13.69
C ARG A 150 3.00 -1.97 14.39
N GLU A 151 4.07 -2.61 13.95
CA GLU A 151 5.42 -2.38 14.50
C GLU A 151 5.85 -0.92 14.31
N LEU A 152 5.51 -0.30 13.16
CA LEU A 152 5.81 1.12 12.92
C LEU A 152 5.09 2.04 13.90
N PHE A 153 3.79 1.79 14.13
CA PHE A 153 2.99 2.59 15.05
C PHE A 153 3.50 2.48 16.49
N ILE A 154 3.92 1.28 16.91
CA ILE A 154 4.50 1.05 18.24
C ILE A 154 5.84 1.77 18.37
N LYS A 155 6.74 1.64 17.39
CA LYS A 155 8.06 2.28 17.41
C LYS A 155 7.96 3.81 17.44
N LYS A 156 7.01 4.38 16.69
CA LYS A 156 6.74 5.84 16.70
C LYS A 156 6.19 6.33 18.05
N LYS A 157 5.38 5.52 18.75
CA LYS A 157 4.84 5.86 20.07
C LYS A 157 5.91 5.82 21.18
N ASN A 158 6.90 4.93 21.07
CA ASN A 158 7.98 4.77 22.05
C ASN A 158 9.15 5.75 21.88
N SER A 159 9.13 6.59 20.83
CA SER A 159 10.18 7.59 20.53
C SER A 159 9.81 8.99 21.01
N PHE A 160 8.76 9.12 21.83
CA PHE A 160 8.31 10.35 22.49
C PHE A 160 8.48 10.23 24.01
#